data_AF-A0A9E7RRT1-F1
#
_entry.id   AF-A0A9E7RRT1-F1
#
_cell.length_a   1.000
_cell.length_b   1.000
_cell.length_c   1.000
_cell.angle_alpha   90.00
_cell.angle_beta   90.00
_cell.angle_gamma   90.00
#
_symmetry.space_group_name_H-M   'P 1'
#
loop_
_entity.id
_entity.type
_entity.pdbx_description
1 polymer ?
#
loop_
_entity_poly.entity_id
_entity_poly.type
_entity_poly.pdbx_seq_one_letter_code
_entity_poly.pdbx_strand_id
1 'polypeptide(L)'
;MVRILTRLGQVREAEEKYKRELVDFRMGEVYGNLRAIIADEDVDVRAGEAVTVKIREVSIPANHIVFMCAYATNPYGHPIAAGEETPLPISMDRKTDHATFVAVRDGEIKRNDLLGVLIILPVELTH
;
A
#
# COMPACT_ATOMS: atom_id res chain seq x y z
N MET A 1 39.64 3.07 -18.05
CA MET A 1 38.21 3.16 -17.70
C MET A 1 37.84 1.83 -17.05
N VAL A 2 37.96 1.74 -15.72
CA VAL A 2 37.91 0.46 -15.00
C VAL A 2 36.45 0.03 -14.84
N ARG A 3 36.05 -1.03 -15.54
CA ARG A 3 34.83 -1.77 -15.23
C ARG A 3 34.96 -2.31 -13.81
N ILE A 4 34.22 -1.72 -12.88
CA ILE A 4 34.12 -2.19 -11.49
C ILE A 4 33.32 -3.50 -11.51
N LEU A 5 34.00 -4.60 -11.82
CA LEU A 5 33.61 -5.99 -11.57
C LEU A 5 33.94 -6.34 -10.10
N THR A 6 33.47 -5.56 -9.13
CA THR A 6 33.72 -5.83 -7.72
C THR A 6 32.64 -6.75 -7.16
N ARG A 7 33.03 -7.64 -6.22
CA ARG A 7 32.10 -8.43 -5.40
C ARG A 7 31.00 -7.56 -4.77
N LEU A 8 31.32 -6.29 -4.48
CA LEU A 8 30.35 -5.31 -3.97
C LEU A 8 29.25 -4.98 -4.98
N GLY A 9 29.59 -4.84 -6.27
CA GLY A 9 28.62 -4.65 -7.35
C GLY A 9 27.70 -5.86 -7.49
N GLN A 10 28.27 -7.06 -7.46
CA GLN A 10 27.51 -8.32 -7.48
C GLN A 10 26.59 -8.48 -6.26
N VAL A 11 27.02 -8.03 -5.08
CA VAL A 11 26.20 -8.03 -3.86
C VAL A 11 25.04 -7.03 -3.98
N ARG A 12 25.27 -5.81 -4.47
CA ARG A 12 24.18 -4.83 -4.69
C ARG A 12 23.18 -5.33 -5.72
N GLU A 13 23.66 -5.92 -6.81
CA GLU A 13 22.82 -6.49 -7.86
C GLU A 13 22.00 -7.70 -7.36
N ALA A 14 22.61 -8.56 -6.52
CA ALA A 14 21.92 -9.65 -5.85
C ALA A 14 20.90 -9.15 -4.82
N GLU A 15 21.18 -8.07 -4.09
CA GLU A 15 20.27 -7.47 -3.12
C GLU A 15 19.06 -6.80 -3.82
N GLU A 16 19.30 -6.05 -4.90
CA GLU A 16 18.27 -5.51 -5.79
C GLU A 16 17.39 -6.63 -6.36
N LYS A 17 18.01 -7.70 -6.85
CA LYS A 17 17.29 -8.86 -7.39
C LYS A 17 16.47 -9.56 -6.31
N TYR A 18 17.02 -9.75 -5.12
CA TYR A 18 16.33 -10.34 -3.98
C TYR A 18 15.13 -9.49 -3.55
N LYS A 19 15.27 -8.15 -3.53
CA LYS A 19 14.14 -7.23 -3.28
C LYS A 19 13.04 -7.34 -4.35
N ARG A 20 13.40 -7.55 -5.61
CA ARG A 20 12.43 -7.79 -6.70
C ARG A 20 11.77 -9.18 -6.63
N GLU A 21 12.41 -10.15 -5.97
CA GLU A 21 11.85 -11.48 -5.74
C GLU A 21 10.94 -11.52 -4.50
N LEU A 22 11.09 -10.59 -3.55
CA LEU A 22 10.20 -10.38 -2.40
C LEU A 22 8.95 -9.57 -2.80
N VAL A 23 8.18 -10.12 -3.73
CA VAL A 23 6.94 -9.53 -4.24
C VAL A 23 5.80 -10.52 -4.05
N ASP A 24 4.62 -10.03 -3.72
CA ASP A 24 3.47 -10.89 -3.45
C ASP A 24 2.85 -11.46 -4.73
N PHE A 25 3.01 -10.78 -5.86
CA PHE A 25 2.53 -11.28 -7.15
C PHE A 25 3.38 -10.83 -8.34
N ARG A 26 3.19 -11.56 -9.44
CA ARG A 26 3.70 -11.23 -10.78
C ARG A 26 2.60 -11.41 -11.82
N MET A 27 2.44 -10.43 -12.69
CA MET A 27 1.52 -10.44 -13.84
C MET A 27 2.30 -10.04 -15.09
N GLY A 28 2.74 -11.04 -15.86
CA GLY A 28 3.68 -10.82 -16.97
C GLY A 28 5.01 -10.26 -16.45
N GLU A 29 5.40 -9.10 -16.96
CA GLU A 29 6.61 -8.37 -16.52
C GLU A 29 6.35 -7.45 -15.31
N VAL A 30 5.10 -7.26 -14.90
CA VAL A 30 4.72 -6.44 -13.75
C VAL A 30 4.82 -7.27 -12.47
N TYR A 31 5.45 -6.71 -11.44
CA TYR A 31 5.51 -7.28 -10.10
C TYR A 31 4.93 -6.29 -9.09
N GLY A 32 4.43 -6.80 -7.97
CA GLY A 32 3.78 -5.93 -6.99
C GLY A 32 3.64 -6.55 -5.62
N ASN A 33 3.26 -5.69 -4.68
CA ASN A 33 3.03 -6.04 -3.29
C ASN A 33 1.55 -5.84 -2.92
N LEU A 34 1.05 -6.69 -2.03
CA LEU A 34 -0.26 -6.59 -1.40
C LEU A 34 -0.04 -6.24 0.07
N ARG A 35 -0.61 -5.14 0.52
CA ARG A 35 -0.56 -4.72 1.92
C ARG A 35 -1.96 -4.64 2.48
N ALA A 36 -2.20 -5.34 3.58
CA ALA A 36 -3.49 -5.27 4.25
C ALA A 36 -3.68 -3.87 4.84
N ILE A 37 -4.88 -3.33 4.68
CA ILE A 37 -5.30 -2.09 5.33
C ILE A 37 -6.06 -2.52 6.58
N ILE A 38 -5.40 -2.35 7.73
CA ILE A 38 -5.88 -2.83 9.03
C ILE A 38 -6.26 -1.65 9.90
N ALA A 39 -7.44 -1.66 10.50
CA ALA A 39 -7.87 -0.61 11.41
C ALA A 39 -6.97 -0.51 12.65
N ASP A 40 -6.60 0.71 13.04
CA ASP A 40 -5.87 1.05 14.27
C ASP A 40 -6.73 1.83 15.27
N GLU A 41 -8.05 1.73 15.14
CA GLU A 41 -9.04 2.28 16.05
C GLU A 41 -10.36 1.51 15.99
N ASP A 42 -11.22 1.78 16.97
CA ASP A 42 -12.61 1.35 16.96
C ASP A 42 -13.45 2.54 16.48
N VAL A 43 -14.33 2.34 15.50
CA VAL A 43 -15.18 3.40 14.92
C VAL A 43 -16.56 2.87 14.56
N ASP A 44 -17.59 3.55 15.04
CA ASP A 44 -18.97 3.31 14.61
C ASP A 44 -19.19 3.89 13.22
N VAL A 45 -19.86 3.12 12.35
CA VAL A 45 -20.18 3.53 10.99
C VAL A 45 -21.67 3.41 10.68
N ARG A 46 -22.17 4.30 9.82
CA ARG A 46 -23.55 4.37 9.33
C ARG A 46 -23.60 4.20 7.82
N ALA A 47 -24.60 3.47 7.34
CA ALA A 47 -24.78 3.26 5.91
C ALA A 47 -24.87 4.58 5.15
N GLY A 48 -24.06 4.73 4.11
CA GLY A 48 -24.04 5.89 3.22
C GLY A 48 -23.03 6.98 3.59
N GLU A 49 -22.32 6.85 4.71
CA GLU A 49 -21.29 7.83 5.09
C GLU A 49 -19.89 7.44 4.61
N ALA A 50 -19.04 8.46 4.47
CA ALA A 50 -17.61 8.30 4.27
C ALA A 50 -16.88 8.79 5.53
N VAL A 51 -16.14 7.90 6.19
CA VAL A 51 -15.37 8.21 7.40
C VAL A 51 -13.88 8.06 7.14
N THR A 52 -13.08 8.84 7.85
CA THR A 52 -11.64 8.61 7.92
C THR A 52 -11.38 7.63 9.05
N VAL A 53 -10.73 6.51 8.74
CA VAL A 53 -10.34 5.49 9.71
C VAL A 53 -8.81 5.47 9.79
N LYS A 54 -8.27 5.59 11.01
CA LYS A 54 -6.86 5.38 11.31
C LYS A 54 -6.50 3.93 11.05
N ILE A 55 -5.42 3.71 10.33
CA ILE A 55 -4.95 2.38 9.96
C ILE A 55 -3.55 2.15 10.50
N ARG A 56 -3.15 0.88 10.58
CA ARG A 56 -1.75 0.53 10.78
C ARG A 56 -0.94 1.04 9.60
N GLU A 57 0.20 1.67 9.90
CA GLU A 57 1.04 2.30 8.89
C GLU A 57 1.47 1.30 7.81
N VAL A 58 1.30 1.69 6.55
CA VAL A 58 1.82 0.97 5.39
C VAL A 58 2.86 1.84 4.71
N SER A 59 4.10 1.36 4.64
CA SER A 59 5.17 2.05 3.93
C SER A 59 5.01 1.88 2.41
N ILE A 60 5.16 2.98 1.68
CA ILE A 60 5.15 3.02 0.21
C ILE A 60 6.53 3.52 -0.25
N PRO A 61 7.36 2.67 -0.85
CA PRO A 61 8.68 3.11 -1.31
C PRO A 61 8.56 4.16 -2.43
N ALA A 62 9.59 4.99 -2.58
CA ALA A 62 9.73 5.90 -3.70
C ALA A 62 9.52 5.20 -5.05
N ASN A 63 8.99 5.92 -6.02
CA ASN A 63 8.66 5.45 -7.37
C ASN A 63 7.69 4.27 -7.39
N HIS A 64 6.70 4.27 -6.48
CA HIS A 64 5.60 3.32 -6.49
C HIS A 64 4.24 4.02 -6.56
N ILE A 65 3.33 3.47 -7.35
CA ILE A 65 1.91 3.83 -7.36
C ILE A 65 1.11 2.84 -6.52
N VAL A 66 -0.06 3.27 -6.06
CA VAL A 66 -0.95 2.45 -5.24
C VAL A 66 -2.34 2.34 -5.87
N PHE A 67 -2.93 1.16 -5.74
CA PHE A 67 -4.31 0.89 -6.13
C PHE A 67 -5.06 0.23 -4.98
N MET A 68 -6.31 0.65 -4.78
CA MET A 68 -7.21 -0.08 -3.91
C MET A 68 -7.61 -1.39 -4.59
N CYS A 69 -7.41 -2.52 -3.90
CA CYS A 69 -7.96 -3.79 -4.35
C CYS A 69 -9.48 -3.73 -4.23
N ALA A 70 -10.19 -3.73 -5.36
CA ALA A 70 -11.65 -3.60 -5.42
C ALA A 70 -12.42 -4.82 -4.86
N TYR A 71 -11.72 -5.85 -4.35
CA TYR A 71 -12.37 -6.97 -3.69
C TYR A 71 -12.84 -6.55 -2.29
N ALA A 72 -14.15 -6.45 -2.11
CA ALA A 72 -14.77 -6.08 -0.85
C ALA A 72 -14.52 -7.15 0.21
N THR A 73 -13.68 -6.83 1.20
CA THR A 73 -13.27 -7.75 2.28
C THR A 73 -13.94 -7.44 3.62
N ASN A 74 -14.39 -6.20 3.85
CA ASN A 74 -15.05 -5.79 5.08
C ASN A 74 -16.59 -5.82 4.93
N PRO A 75 -17.34 -6.39 5.89
CA PRO A 75 -18.80 -6.50 5.77
C PRO A 75 -19.55 -5.17 5.85
N TYR A 76 -18.92 -4.11 6.37
CA TYR A 76 -19.56 -2.80 6.58
C TYR A 76 -19.31 -1.82 5.45
N GLY A 77 -18.38 -2.11 4.52
CA GLY A 77 -18.01 -1.15 3.48
C GLY A 77 -16.66 -1.43 2.82
N HIS A 78 -16.07 -0.38 2.26
CA HIS A 78 -14.79 -0.49 1.57
C HIS A 78 -13.97 0.80 1.64
N PRO A 79 -12.64 0.73 1.82
CA PRO A 79 -11.77 1.88 1.64
C PRO A 79 -11.73 2.30 0.17
N ILE A 80 -11.87 3.60 -0.09
CA ILE A 80 -11.80 4.19 -1.43
C ILE A 80 -10.52 5.00 -1.66
N ALA A 81 -9.81 5.32 -0.58
CA ALA A 81 -8.50 5.97 -0.60
C ALA A 81 -7.71 5.59 0.66
N ALA A 82 -6.38 5.64 0.57
CA ALA A 82 -5.46 5.56 1.70
C ALA A 82 -4.38 6.64 1.52
N GLY A 83 -4.00 7.30 2.61
CA GLY A 83 -3.12 8.45 2.57
C GLY A 83 -2.40 8.69 3.89
N GLU A 84 -1.54 9.70 3.86
CA GLU A 84 -0.85 10.27 5.01
C GLU A 84 -1.20 11.76 5.13
N GLU A 85 -1.04 12.33 6.31
CA GLU A 85 -1.44 13.72 6.60
C GLU A 85 -0.80 14.73 5.64
N THR A 86 0.48 14.52 5.31
CA THR A 86 1.24 15.41 4.42
C THR A 86 1.51 14.72 3.09
N PRO A 87 0.94 15.20 1.97
CA PRO A 87 1.17 14.58 0.67
C PRO A 87 2.62 14.80 0.23
N LEU A 88 3.33 13.70 0.01
CA LEU A 88 4.69 13.69 -0.51
C LEU A 88 4.70 13.31 -2.01
N PRO A 89 5.70 13.80 -2.77
CA PRO A 89 5.84 13.43 -4.18
C PRO A 89 6.16 11.94 -4.32
N ILE A 90 5.76 11.34 -5.45
CA ILE A 90 5.99 9.92 -5.74
C ILE A 90 7.48 9.53 -5.75
N SER A 91 8.39 10.49 -5.98
CA SER A 91 9.85 10.28 -5.96
C SER A 91 10.44 10.12 -4.56
N MET A 92 9.66 10.33 -3.51
CA MET A 92 10.07 10.14 -2.11
C MET A 92 9.38 8.91 -1.52
N ASP A 93 9.97 8.36 -0.46
CA ASP A 93 9.29 7.37 0.37
C ASP A 93 8.08 8.04 1.03
N ARG A 94 6.96 7.32 1.00
CA ARG A 94 5.65 7.76 1.50
C ARG A 94 5.11 6.73 2.46
N LYS A 95 4.01 7.07 3.10
CA LYS A 95 3.25 6.11 3.91
C LYS A 95 1.76 6.36 3.82
N THR A 96 1.00 5.44 4.38
CA THR A 96 -0.43 5.67 4.66
C THR A 96 -0.72 5.32 6.10
N ASP A 97 -1.34 6.24 6.83
CA ASP A 97 -1.76 6.08 8.23
C ASP A 97 -3.27 6.28 8.43
N HIS A 98 -4.00 6.67 7.37
CA HIS A 98 -5.45 6.71 7.36
C HIS A 98 -6.03 6.21 6.04
N ALA A 99 -7.27 5.73 6.10
CA ALA A 99 -8.07 5.34 4.95
C ALA A 99 -9.43 6.04 4.96
N THR A 100 -9.88 6.51 3.80
CA THR A 100 -11.26 6.96 3.62
C THR A 100 -12.11 5.73 3.34
N PHE A 101 -13.03 5.40 4.25
CA PHE A 101 -13.88 4.23 4.20
C PHE A 101 -15.33 4.63 3.93
N VAL A 102 -15.95 4.03 2.91
CA VAL A 102 -17.38 4.24 2.62
C VAL A 102 -18.16 3.08 3.20
N ALA A 103 -19.04 3.39 4.14
CA ALA A 103 -19.89 2.41 4.79
C ALA A 103 -21.16 2.14 3.96
N VAL A 104 -21.47 0.86 3.75
CA VAL A 104 -22.68 0.39 3.06
C VAL A 104 -23.71 -0.21 4.02
N ARG A 105 -23.33 -0.42 5.28
CA ARG A 105 -24.16 -0.92 6.38
C ARG A 105 -23.78 -0.24 7.69
N ASP A 106 -24.75 -0.10 8.57
CA ASP A 106 -24.51 0.27 9.96
C ASP A 106 -23.70 -0.83 10.66
N GLY A 107 -22.75 -0.43 11.50
CA GLY A 107 -21.93 -1.37 12.25
C GLY A 107 -20.82 -0.68 13.02
N GLU A 108 -19.88 -1.49 13.49
CA GLU A 108 -18.71 -1.02 14.21
C GLU A 108 -17.48 -1.70 13.62
N ILE A 109 -16.55 -0.90 13.14
CA ILE A 109 -15.21 -1.35 12.75
C ILE A 109 -14.38 -1.42 14.03
N LYS A 110 -13.74 -2.57 14.27
CA LYS A 110 -12.85 -2.76 15.42
C LYS A 110 -11.39 -2.63 15.03
N ARG A 111 -10.55 -2.25 15.99
CA ARG A 111 -9.10 -2.33 15.87
C ARG A 111 -8.72 -3.75 15.46
N ASN A 112 -7.82 -3.83 14.49
CA ASN A 112 -7.34 -5.05 13.84
C ASN A 112 -8.28 -5.64 12.77
N ASP A 113 -9.44 -5.04 12.51
CA ASP A 113 -10.27 -5.45 11.38
C ASP A 113 -9.56 -5.18 10.06
N LEU A 114 -9.74 -6.13 9.13
CA LEU A 114 -9.34 -5.95 7.74
C LEU A 114 -10.35 -5.03 7.05
N LEU A 115 -9.87 -3.89 6.57
CA LEU A 115 -10.68 -2.94 5.82
C LEU A 115 -10.59 -3.19 4.31
N GLY A 116 -9.40 -3.55 3.83
CA GLY A 116 -9.11 -3.73 2.41
C GLY A 116 -7.67 -4.16 2.16
N VAL A 117 -7.28 -4.13 0.89
CA VAL A 117 -5.92 -4.42 0.46
C VAL A 117 -5.43 -3.30 -0.45
N LEU A 118 -4.24 -2.79 -0.17
CA LEU A 118 -3.52 -1.85 -1.01
C LEU A 118 -2.56 -2.62 -1.91
N ILE A 119 -2.70 -2.44 -3.21
CA ILE A 119 -1.79 -2.97 -4.23
C ILE A 119 -0.73 -1.91 -4.47
N ILE A 120 0.54 -2.27 -4.32
CA ILE A 120 1.68 -1.37 -4.51
C ILE A 120 2.48 -1.85 -5.71
N LEU A 121 2.61 -0.98 -6.72
CA LEU A 121 3.28 -1.29 -7.98
C LEU A 121 4.46 -0.34 -8.20
N PRO A 122 5.65 -0.85 -8.54
CA PRO A 122 6.78 -0.03 -8.95
C PRO A 122 6.49 0.63 -10.30
N VAL A 123 7.00 1.83 -10.48
CA VAL A 123 6.94 2.58 -11.73
C VAL A 123 8.28 3.24 -12.03
N GLU A 124 8.52 3.48 -13.31
CA GLU A 124 9.62 4.34 -13.76
C GLU A 124 9.04 5.71 -14.12
N LEU A 125 9.52 6.76 -13.45
CA LEU A 125 9.16 8.14 -13.78
C LEU A 125 10.00 8.57 -14.98
N THR A 126 9.33 9.03 -16.03
CA THR A 126 10.00 9.41 -17.28
C THR A 126 10.26 10.91 -17.41
N HIS A 127 9.60 11.73 -16.59
CA HIS A 127 9.67 13.19 -16.58
C HIS A 127 9.51 13.70 -15.14
#